data_AF-I4B6U1-F1
#
_entry.id   AF-I4B6U1-F1
#
_cell.length_a   1.000
_cell.length_b   1.000
_cell.length_c   1.000
_cell.angle_alpha   90.00
_cell.angle_beta   90.00
_cell.angle_gamma   90.00
#
_symmetry.space_group_name_H-M   'P 1'
#
loop_
_entity.id
_entity.type
_entity.pdbx_description
1 polymer ?
#
loop_
_entity_poly.entity_id
_entity_poly.type
_entity_poly.pdbx_seq_one_letter_code
_entity_poly.pdbx_strand_id
1 'polypeptide(L)'
;MQSPVYRPSFYHAVMLPLALLSLVAALSFLRYTTEVQTHELQFRLNALSLRESAVDASDLLVRLKAEQSQNGRYFKPQSLPVQELQNLAAFGEHAEPAAQAGGPTVPEQLVRRVIAALQRLAGIDPPAHIYAANGVDLLTLGYNLERRRYFAEALVTFKKVIGSDTRADVDDFARLHAGYCLFFLGEYTLARAEWQTTLKSSMPQNQHLAARLIAWLDTFEKQRTQAVRLASARRRAESLYGILAYKESLEALLLVAENRRDPDYHYLRGRVYEGPGKFAAAAEEYARTLALAPKSGAAQLANRRLLLMGSVYRNDRRLAEAATKRAEIFGDTSFLAAIGQLGQSANATDTSLAGEAVYRQILATQSAPPVAALVRTVRVRTHDGAVITGRLTASNATHVVIVNESGRLRIPRSDISSQENVSGK
;
A
#
# COMPACT_ATOMS: atom_id res chain seq x y z
N MET A 1 -18.89 -80.02 26.81
CA MET A 1 -18.61 -79.44 25.47
C MET A 1 -17.55 -78.37 25.64
N GLN A 2 -16.31 -78.65 25.22
CA GLN A 2 -15.23 -77.67 25.28
C GLN A 2 -15.32 -76.80 24.02
N SER A 3 -15.52 -75.50 24.21
CA SER A 3 -15.55 -74.51 23.14
C SER A 3 -14.18 -74.45 22.46
N PRO A 4 -14.09 -74.44 21.12
CA PRO A 4 -12.82 -74.30 20.43
C PRO A 4 -12.19 -72.94 20.76
N VAL A 5 -11.03 -72.97 21.41
CA VAL A 5 -10.25 -71.77 21.71
C VAL A 5 -9.64 -71.27 20.41
N TYR A 6 -10.24 -70.21 19.85
CA TYR A 6 -9.75 -69.56 18.65
C TYR A 6 -8.39 -68.92 18.93
N ARG A 7 -7.32 -69.49 18.38
CA ARG A 7 -5.99 -68.86 18.41
C ARG A 7 -5.89 -67.93 17.19
N PRO A 8 -5.77 -66.61 17.38
CA PRO A 8 -5.64 -65.69 16.26
C PRO A 8 -4.38 -66.06 15.46
N SER A 9 -4.56 -66.36 14.18
CA SER A 9 -3.42 -66.61 13.29
C SER A 9 -2.64 -65.31 13.07
N PHE A 10 -1.36 -65.42 12.70
CA PHE A 10 -0.51 -64.27 12.35
C PHE A 10 -1.19 -63.32 11.35
N TYR A 11 -2.00 -63.86 10.45
CA TYR A 11 -2.80 -63.10 9.50
C TYR A 11 -3.81 -62.15 10.19
N HIS A 12 -4.49 -62.61 11.24
CA HIS A 12 -5.46 -61.79 11.98
C HIS A 12 -4.79 -60.79 12.91
N ALA A 13 -3.62 -61.12 13.46
CA ALA A 13 -2.91 -60.25 14.38
C ALA A 13 -2.09 -59.15 13.69
N VAL A 14 -1.64 -59.37 12.45
CA VAL A 14 -0.69 -58.46 11.77
C VAL A 14 -1.23 -57.94 10.44
N MET A 15 -1.70 -58.82 9.55
CA MET A 15 -2.10 -58.40 8.20
C MET A 15 -3.39 -57.58 8.19
N LEU A 16 -4.39 -57.99 8.98
CA LEU A 16 -5.66 -57.26 9.11
C LEU A 16 -5.47 -55.83 9.67
N PRO A 17 -4.72 -55.61 10.77
CA PRO A 17 -4.41 -54.27 11.26
C PRO A 17 -3.59 -53.44 10.26
N LEU A 18 -2.61 -54.04 9.59
CA LEU A 18 -1.77 -53.32 8.62
C LEU A 18 -2.60 -52.87 7.40
N ALA A 19 -3.49 -53.73 6.90
CA ALA A 19 -4.40 -53.39 5.81
C ALA A 19 -5.39 -52.28 6.22
N LEU A 20 -5.93 -52.34 7.44
CA LEU A 20 -6.79 -51.30 7.99
C LEU A 20 -6.05 -49.96 8.11
N LEU A 21 -4.81 -49.98 8.60
CA LEU A 21 -3.99 -48.78 8.79
C LEU A 21 -3.59 -48.16 7.45
N SER A 22 -3.28 -48.99 6.45
CA SER A 22 -3.06 -48.54 5.06
C SER A 22 -4.31 -47.93 4.44
N LEU A 23 -5.49 -48.51 4.68
CA LEU A 23 -6.76 -47.97 4.18
C LEU A 23 -7.08 -46.62 4.83
N VAL A 24 -6.89 -46.49 6.15
CA VAL A 24 -7.08 -45.23 6.88
C VAL A 24 -6.11 -44.18 6.36
N ALA A 25 -4.84 -44.51 6.17
CA ALA A 25 -3.84 -43.58 5.62
C ALA A 25 -4.21 -43.12 4.19
N ALA A 26 -4.67 -44.04 3.34
CA ALA A 26 -5.12 -43.71 1.99
C ALA A 26 -6.37 -42.80 1.99
N LEU A 27 -7.35 -43.07 2.85
CA LEU A 27 -8.56 -42.25 3.00
C LEU A 27 -8.24 -40.87 3.58
N SER A 28 -7.34 -40.78 4.57
CA SER A 28 -6.85 -39.51 5.11
C SER A 28 -6.10 -38.69 4.07
N PHE A 29 -5.26 -39.35 3.24
CA PHE A 29 -4.58 -38.71 2.13
C PHE A 29 -5.57 -38.18 1.09
N LEU A 30 -6.55 -38.99 0.70
CA LEU A 30 -7.59 -38.59 -0.26
C LEU A 30 -8.37 -37.37 0.26
N ARG A 31 -8.88 -37.44 1.49
CA ARG A 31 -9.59 -36.33 2.15
C ARG A 31 -8.75 -35.06 2.19
N TYR A 32 -7.49 -35.18 2.60
CA TYR A 32 -6.56 -34.04 2.63
C TYR A 32 -6.35 -33.42 1.24
N THR A 33 -6.14 -34.25 0.20
CA THR A 33 -5.96 -33.75 -1.16
C THR A 33 -7.22 -33.06 -1.69
N THR A 34 -8.41 -33.58 -1.39
CA THR A 34 -9.68 -32.96 -1.78
C THR A 34 -9.90 -31.64 -1.06
N GLU A 35 -9.58 -31.55 0.23
CA GLU A 35 -9.71 -30.33 1.04
C GLU A 35 -8.73 -29.23 0.57
N VAL A 36 -7.47 -29.60 0.29
CA VAL A 36 -6.49 -28.68 -0.31
C VAL A 36 -6.94 -28.22 -1.69
N GLN A 37 -7.39 -29.13 -2.56
CA GLN A 37 -7.89 -28.77 -3.89
C GLN A 37 -9.11 -27.86 -3.80
N THR A 38 -10.01 -28.10 -2.85
CA THR A 38 -11.22 -27.28 -2.66
C THR A 38 -10.85 -25.88 -2.16
N HIS A 39 -9.94 -25.76 -1.20
CA HIS A 39 -9.42 -24.47 -0.75
C HIS A 39 -8.65 -23.73 -1.85
N GLU A 40 -7.88 -24.45 -2.67
CA GLU A 40 -7.16 -23.86 -3.80
C GLU A 40 -8.11 -23.40 -4.90
N LEU A 41 -9.17 -24.18 -5.18
CA LEU A 41 -10.20 -23.82 -6.14
C LEU A 41 -11.02 -22.62 -5.65
N GLN A 42 -11.41 -22.61 -4.37
CA GLN A 42 -12.09 -21.48 -3.73
C GLN A 42 -11.21 -20.23 -3.71
N PHE A 43 -9.91 -20.36 -3.39
CA PHE A 43 -8.97 -19.25 -3.46
C PHE A 43 -8.80 -18.74 -4.89
N ARG A 44 -8.69 -19.62 -5.88
CA ARG A 44 -8.65 -19.24 -7.30
C ARG A 44 -9.93 -18.55 -7.74
N LEU A 45 -11.10 -19.04 -7.31
CA LEU A 45 -12.40 -18.42 -7.60
C LEU A 45 -12.54 -17.06 -6.92
N ASN A 46 -12.11 -16.93 -5.67
CA ASN A 46 -12.10 -15.65 -4.93
C ASN A 46 -11.06 -14.68 -5.52
N ALA A 47 -9.88 -15.15 -5.90
CA ALA A 47 -8.87 -14.34 -6.59
C ALA A 47 -9.32 -13.93 -7.99
N LEU A 48 -10.07 -14.78 -8.70
CA LEU A 48 -10.67 -14.45 -9.99
C LEU A 48 -11.83 -13.45 -9.83
N SER A 49 -12.69 -13.60 -8.83
CA SER A 49 -13.74 -12.64 -8.47
C SER A 49 -13.14 -11.30 -8.03
N LEU A 50 -12.13 -11.33 -7.17
CA LEU A 50 -11.34 -10.16 -6.77
C LEU A 50 -10.64 -9.54 -7.97
N ARG A 51 -10.16 -10.31 -8.94
CA ARG A 51 -9.52 -9.80 -10.17
C ARG A 51 -10.55 -9.21 -11.12
N GLU A 52 -11.76 -9.77 -11.21
CA GLU A 52 -12.86 -9.21 -11.99
C GLU A 52 -13.35 -7.87 -11.40
N SER A 53 -13.35 -7.74 -10.06
CA SER A 53 -13.64 -6.47 -9.38
C SER A 53 -12.45 -5.51 -9.27
N ALA A 54 -11.22 -6.01 -9.14
CA ALA A 54 -10.01 -5.21 -8.95
C ALA A 54 -9.40 -4.75 -10.27
N VAL A 55 -9.77 -5.33 -11.41
CA VAL A 55 -9.36 -4.81 -12.74
C VAL A 55 -10.18 -3.57 -13.13
N ASP A 56 -11.19 -3.18 -12.34
CA ASP A 56 -11.89 -1.91 -12.55
C ASP A 56 -11.14 -0.73 -11.91
N ALA A 57 -10.20 -0.16 -12.67
CA ALA A 57 -9.51 1.08 -12.29
C ALA A 57 -10.44 2.32 -12.27
N SER A 58 -11.75 2.19 -12.57
CA SER A 58 -12.70 3.31 -12.61
C SER A 58 -12.81 4.08 -11.29
N ASP A 59 -12.40 3.45 -10.18
CA ASP A 59 -12.39 4.05 -8.85
C ASP A 59 -11.40 5.22 -8.70
N LEU A 60 -10.33 5.28 -9.51
CA LEU A 60 -9.22 6.20 -9.32
C LEU A 60 -9.65 7.66 -9.36
N LEU A 61 -10.45 8.01 -10.37
CA LEU A 61 -10.94 9.39 -10.52
C LEU A 61 -11.96 9.74 -9.43
N VAL A 62 -12.76 8.77 -9.00
CA VAL A 62 -13.72 8.94 -7.88
C VAL A 62 -12.95 9.22 -6.60
N ARG A 63 -11.89 8.45 -6.33
CA ARG A 63 -11.01 8.61 -5.16
C ARG A 63 -10.29 9.96 -5.17
N LEU A 64 -9.74 10.39 -6.31
CA LEU A 64 -9.12 11.72 -6.46
C LEU A 64 -10.11 12.84 -6.14
N LYS A 65 -11.32 12.79 -6.73
CA LYS A 65 -12.35 13.81 -6.51
C LYS A 65 -12.87 13.79 -5.07
N ALA A 66 -12.99 12.62 -4.46
CA ALA A 66 -13.38 12.47 -3.07
C ALA A 66 -12.34 13.10 -2.13
N GLU A 67 -11.06 12.76 -2.30
CA GLU A 67 -9.97 13.34 -1.50
C GLU A 67 -9.91 14.87 -1.70
N GLN A 68 -10.06 15.35 -2.93
CA GLN A 68 -10.06 16.79 -3.23
C GLN A 68 -11.24 17.51 -2.55
N SER A 69 -12.43 16.94 -2.62
CA SER A 69 -13.63 17.47 -1.96
C SER A 69 -13.49 17.50 -0.44
N GLN A 70 -12.89 16.46 0.15
CA GLN A 70 -12.59 16.39 1.58
C GLN A 70 -11.56 17.43 1.99
N ASN A 71 -10.48 17.59 1.22
CA ASN A 71 -9.48 18.60 1.48
C ASN A 71 -10.04 20.01 1.37
N GLY A 72 -11.04 20.27 0.52
CA GLY A 72 -11.75 21.54 0.50
C GLY A 72 -12.53 21.87 1.79
N ARG A 73 -12.76 20.89 2.68
CA ARG A 73 -13.56 21.04 3.91
C ARG A 73 -12.74 20.98 5.21
N TYR A 74 -11.41 20.95 5.12
CA TYR A 74 -10.51 20.53 6.22
C TYR A 74 -10.59 21.32 7.55
N PHE A 75 -11.17 22.54 7.58
CA PHE A 75 -11.37 23.32 8.81
C PHE A 75 -12.74 23.12 9.48
N LYS A 76 -13.63 22.28 8.96
CA LYS A 76 -14.94 22.06 9.58
C LYS A 76 -14.83 20.98 10.68
N PRO A 77 -15.06 21.32 11.97
CA PRO A 77 -14.93 20.38 13.11
C PRO A 77 -15.82 19.12 13.00
N GLN A 78 -16.88 19.21 12.19
CA GLN A 78 -17.83 18.12 11.95
C GLN A 78 -17.36 17.13 10.87
N SER A 79 -16.25 17.36 10.15
CA SER A 79 -15.88 16.55 8.99
C SER A 79 -14.55 15.82 9.17
N LEU A 80 -14.59 14.66 9.82
CA LEU A 80 -14.20 13.48 9.06
C LEU A 80 -15.49 12.96 8.45
N PRO A 81 -15.72 13.23 7.15
CA PRO A 81 -17.00 12.88 6.59
C PRO A 81 -17.16 11.37 6.73
N VAL A 82 -18.31 10.94 7.21
CA VAL A 82 -18.76 9.55 7.13
C VAL A 82 -18.49 9.00 5.71
N GLN A 83 -18.50 9.86 4.69
CA GLN A 83 -18.09 9.56 3.32
C GLN A 83 -16.62 9.12 3.16
N GLU A 84 -15.65 9.65 3.91
CA GLU A 84 -14.27 9.14 3.92
C GLU A 84 -14.23 7.73 4.51
N LEU A 85 -14.91 7.54 5.64
CA LEU A 85 -15.05 6.23 6.29
C LEU A 85 -15.80 5.23 5.39
N GLN A 86 -16.86 5.68 4.72
CA GLN A 86 -17.63 4.92 3.74
C GLN A 86 -16.83 4.63 2.50
N ASN A 87 -15.98 5.55 2.01
CA ASN A 87 -15.09 5.24 0.90
C ASN A 87 -14.08 4.17 1.34
N LEU A 88 -13.48 4.32 2.52
CA LEU A 88 -12.58 3.30 3.08
C LEU A 88 -13.28 1.94 3.27
N ALA A 89 -14.56 1.94 3.65
CA ALA A 89 -15.38 0.74 3.86
C ALA A 89 -15.93 0.14 2.57
N ALA A 90 -16.38 0.95 1.61
CA ALA A 90 -16.95 0.54 0.32
C ALA A 90 -15.88 -0.03 -0.61
N PHE A 91 -14.62 0.36 -0.40
CA PHE A 91 -13.47 -0.31 -1.01
C PHE A 91 -12.90 -1.41 -0.11
N GLY A 92 -13.42 -1.61 1.11
CA GLY A 92 -13.05 -2.71 2.01
C GLY A 92 -13.09 -4.03 1.25
N GLU A 93 -12.12 -4.91 1.53
CA GLU A 93 -12.06 -6.22 0.88
C GLU A 93 -13.42 -6.92 1.04
N HIS A 94 -14.24 -6.92 -0.02
CA HIS A 94 -15.38 -7.82 -0.12
C HIS A 94 -14.85 -9.22 -0.38
N ALA A 95 -14.15 -9.77 0.61
CA ALA A 95 -14.10 -11.21 0.80
C ALA A 95 -15.23 -11.51 1.78
N GLU A 96 -16.32 -12.10 1.28
CA GLU A 96 -17.33 -12.64 2.19
C GLU A 96 -16.66 -13.59 3.20
N PRO A 97 -17.03 -13.54 4.48
CA PRO A 97 -16.49 -14.45 5.47
C PRO A 97 -17.17 -15.81 5.30
N ALA A 98 -16.55 -16.71 4.55
CA ALA A 98 -16.90 -18.13 4.58
C ALA A 98 -15.85 -18.90 5.40
N ALA A 99 -16.24 -19.16 6.66
CA ALA A 99 -15.64 -20.06 7.64
C ALA A 99 -14.23 -19.72 8.17
N GLN A 100 -14.18 -19.49 9.49
CA GLN A 100 -12.97 -19.42 10.29
C GLN A 100 -12.08 -20.64 10.02
N ALA A 101 -11.00 -20.47 9.25
CA ALA A 101 -9.94 -21.45 9.18
C ALA A 101 -9.14 -21.38 10.49
N GLY A 102 -9.46 -22.28 11.43
CA GLY A 102 -8.61 -22.52 12.60
C GLY A 102 -7.18 -22.83 12.14
N GLY A 103 -6.19 -22.27 12.83
CA GLY A 103 -4.78 -22.52 12.51
C GLY A 103 -4.45 -24.03 12.51
N PRO A 104 -3.48 -24.48 11.70
CA PRO A 104 -3.23 -25.90 11.50
C PRO A 104 -2.78 -26.56 12.81
N THR A 105 -3.51 -27.60 13.21
CA THR A 105 -3.21 -28.45 14.36
C THR A 105 -1.89 -29.21 14.16
N VAL A 106 -1.21 -29.58 15.25
CA VAL A 106 0.07 -30.33 15.22
C VAL A 106 0.01 -31.61 14.35
N PRO A 107 -1.09 -32.40 14.34
CA PRO A 107 -1.24 -33.54 13.44
C PRO A 107 -1.21 -33.17 11.95
N GLU A 108 -1.81 -32.04 11.57
CA GLU A 108 -1.82 -31.57 10.17
C GLU A 108 -0.42 -31.15 9.69
N GLN A 109 0.40 -30.59 10.58
CA GLN A 109 1.79 -30.25 10.26
C GLN A 109 2.65 -31.50 9.99
N LEU A 110 2.42 -32.58 10.74
CA LEU A 110 3.10 -33.85 10.55
C LEU A 110 2.69 -34.49 9.22
N VAL A 111 1.39 -34.54 8.94
CA VAL A 111 0.84 -35.05 7.68
C VAL A 111 1.38 -34.25 6.48
N ARG A 112 1.45 -32.92 6.58
CA ARG A 112 2.08 -32.05 5.57
C ARG A 112 3.53 -32.40 5.28
N ARG A 113 4.34 -32.67 6.30
CA ARG A 113 5.75 -33.05 6.13
C ARG A 113 5.90 -34.40 5.44
N VAL A 114 5.05 -35.36 5.78
CA VAL A 114 5.04 -36.70 5.15
C VAL A 114 4.63 -36.60 3.68
N ILE A 115 3.57 -35.85 3.38
CA ILE A 115 3.10 -35.63 2.01
C ILE A 115 4.16 -34.89 1.18
N ALA A 116 4.80 -33.86 1.74
CA ALA A 116 5.88 -33.15 1.07
C ALA A 116 7.10 -34.03 0.79
N ALA A 117 7.43 -34.97 1.69
CA ALA A 117 8.50 -35.92 1.46
C ALA A 117 8.15 -36.91 0.33
N LEU A 118 6.92 -37.44 0.32
CA LEU A 118 6.43 -38.35 -0.71
C LEU A 118 6.34 -37.68 -2.09
N GLN A 119 5.89 -36.43 -2.14
CA GLN A 119 5.82 -35.66 -3.38
C GLN A 119 7.21 -35.40 -3.96
N ARG A 120 8.19 -34.97 -3.14
CA ARG A 120 9.59 -34.82 -3.60
C ARG A 120 10.19 -36.12 -4.13
N LEU A 121 9.88 -37.25 -3.49
CA LEU A 121 10.31 -38.56 -3.96
C LEU A 121 9.66 -38.96 -5.29
N ALA A 122 8.43 -38.51 -5.55
CA ALA A 122 7.74 -38.67 -6.83
C ALA A 122 8.15 -37.64 -7.90
N GLY A 123 9.12 -36.75 -7.61
CA GLY A 123 9.51 -35.66 -8.50
C GLY A 123 8.45 -34.54 -8.64
N ILE A 124 7.47 -34.51 -7.74
CA ILE A 124 6.40 -33.52 -7.68
C ILE A 124 6.77 -32.53 -6.58
N ASP A 125 6.92 -31.25 -6.92
CA ASP A 125 7.17 -30.24 -5.89
C ASP A 125 5.96 -30.16 -4.95
N PRO A 126 6.16 -30.24 -3.61
CA PRO A 126 5.07 -30.14 -2.67
C PRO A 126 4.35 -28.81 -2.82
N PRO A 127 3.04 -28.73 -2.59
CA PRO A 127 2.33 -27.47 -2.51
C PRO A 127 2.73 -26.77 -1.20
N ALA A 128 3.96 -26.27 -1.15
CA ALA A 128 4.31 -25.13 -0.33
C ALA A 128 3.49 -23.99 -0.90
N HIS A 129 2.43 -23.60 -0.17
CA HIS A 129 1.59 -22.42 -0.42
C HIS A 129 1.72 -21.86 -1.84
N ILE A 130 0.82 -22.24 -2.74
CA ILE A 130 0.75 -21.75 -4.11
C ILE A 130 0.29 -20.27 -4.08
N TYR A 131 1.12 -19.40 -3.50
CA TYR A 131 1.22 -17.96 -3.76
C TYR A 131 2.25 -17.73 -4.87
N ALA A 132 2.32 -18.66 -5.81
CA ALA A 132 3.28 -18.69 -6.89
C ALA A 132 3.14 -20.01 -7.65
N ALA A 133 2.41 -20.03 -8.76
CA ALA A 133 3.07 -20.66 -9.90
C ALA A 133 4.18 -19.72 -10.43
N ASN A 134 4.11 -18.39 -10.14
CA ASN A 134 5.07 -17.35 -10.56
C ASN A 134 5.25 -16.18 -9.54
N GLY A 135 5.47 -16.45 -8.25
CA GLY A 135 5.65 -15.40 -7.24
C GLY A 135 4.35 -14.75 -6.75
N VAL A 136 4.50 -13.87 -5.74
CA VAL A 136 3.45 -13.04 -5.14
C VAL A 136 2.60 -12.37 -6.22
N ASP A 137 1.27 -12.33 -6.08
CA ASP A 137 0.41 -11.50 -6.94
C ASP A 137 0.75 -10.02 -6.71
N LEU A 138 1.71 -9.52 -7.50
CA LEU A 138 2.23 -8.18 -7.41
C LEU A 138 1.14 -7.14 -7.69
N LEU A 139 0.09 -7.49 -8.45
CA LEU A 139 -1.00 -6.58 -8.75
C LEU A 139 -1.84 -6.32 -7.51
N THR A 140 -2.31 -7.39 -6.86
CA THR A 140 -3.08 -7.30 -5.61
C THR A 140 -2.25 -6.67 -4.50
N LEU A 141 -0.96 -7.04 -4.39
CA LEU A 141 -0.06 -6.43 -3.41
C LEU A 141 0.10 -4.92 -3.67
N GLY A 142 0.38 -4.52 -4.90
CA GLY A 142 0.53 -3.11 -5.28
C GLY A 142 -0.73 -2.31 -4.95
N TYR A 143 -1.90 -2.85 -5.27
CA TYR A 143 -3.19 -2.24 -4.97
C TYR A 143 -3.43 -2.09 -3.46
N ASN A 144 -3.15 -3.13 -2.67
CA ASN A 144 -3.28 -3.07 -1.20
C ASN A 144 -2.32 -2.06 -0.57
N LEU A 145 -1.07 -1.98 -1.05
CA LEU A 145 -0.10 -0.97 -0.63
C LEU A 145 -0.60 0.44 -0.97
N GLU A 146 -1.11 0.68 -2.18
CA GLU A 146 -1.66 1.97 -2.59
C GLU A 146 -2.80 2.42 -1.69
N ARG A 147 -3.76 1.53 -1.40
CA ARG A 147 -4.91 1.83 -0.54
C ARG A 147 -4.52 2.20 0.89
N ARG A 148 -3.43 1.62 1.40
CA ARG A 148 -2.83 1.96 2.69
C ARG A 148 -1.87 3.16 2.62
N ARG A 149 -1.83 3.85 1.47
CA ARG A 149 -0.98 5.02 1.17
C ARG A 149 0.53 4.73 1.22
N TYR A 150 0.95 3.49 1.01
CA TYR A 150 2.35 3.14 0.76
C TYR A 150 2.69 3.39 -0.71
N PHE A 151 2.55 4.63 -1.18
CA PHE A 151 2.61 4.95 -2.60
C PHE A 151 3.97 4.65 -3.24
N ALA A 152 5.06 4.79 -2.48
CA ALA A 152 6.39 4.48 -2.99
C ALA A 152 6.57 2.97 -3.23
N GLU A 153 6.16 2.15 -2.26
CA GLU A 153 6.23 0.71 -2.32
C GLU A 153 5.24 0.13 -3.35
N ALA A 154 4.02 0.68 -3.40
CA ALA A 154 3.02 0.36 -4.41
C ALA A 154 3.56 0.65 -5.82
N LEU A 155 4.15 1.83 -6.04
CA LEU A 155 4.74 2.20 -7.33
C LEU A 155 5.84 1.22 -7.75
N VAL A 156 6.77 0.88 -6.85
CA VAL A 156 7.82 -0.12 -7.14
C VAL A 156 7.20 -1.46 -7.52
N THR A 157 6.13 -1.85 -6.85
CA THR A 157 5.43 -3.11 -7.09
C THR A 157 4.73 -3.10 -8.46
N PHE A 158 3.98 -2.06 -8.80
CA PHE A 158 3.37 -1.91 -10.12
C PHE A 158 4.41 -1.84 -11.24
N LYS A 159 5.55 -1.19 -11.02
CA LYS A 159 6.64 -1.12 -12.01
C LYS A 159 7.29 -2.47 -12.33
N LYS A 160 7.20 -3.45 -11.42
CA LYS A 160 7.63 -4.83 -11.70
C LYS A 160 6.65 -5.57 -12.60
N VAL A 161 5.38 -5.20 -12.58
CA VAL A 161 4.34 -5.78 -13.43
C VAL A 161 4.40 -5.20 -14.85
N ILE A 162 4.64 -3.89 -14.95
CA ILE A 162 4.66 -3.18 -16.23
C ILE A 162 5.74 -3.75 -17.17
N GLY A 163 5.33 -4.18 -18.36
CA GLY A 163 6.23 -4.69 -19.42
C GLY A 163 6.76 -6.12 -19.20
N SER A 164 6.25 -6.87 -18.22
CA SER A 164 6.76 -8.20 -17.85
C SER A 164 6.08 -9.38 -18.58
N ASP A 165 5.96 -9.31 -19.92
CA ASP A 165 5.20 -10.28 -20.76
C ASP A 165 3.79 -10.58 -20.20
N THR A 166 3.17 -9.56 -19.61
CA THR A 166 1.84 -9.60 -19.02
C THR A 166 0.79 -9.26 -20.06
N ARG A 167 -0.43 -9.79 -19.87
CA ARG A 167 -1.59 -9.39 -20.67
C ARG A 167 -1.78 -7.87 -20.64
N ALA A 168 -2.27 -7.30 -21.74
CA ALA A 168 -2.45 -5.86 -21.91
C ALA A 168 -3.34 -5.22 -20.83
N ASP A 169 -4.39 -5.92 -20.39
CA ASP A 169 -5.29 -5.45 -19.32
C ASP A 169 -4.58 -5.27 -17.97
N VAL A 170 -3.65 -6.17 -17.65
CA VAL A 170 -2.85 -6.12 -16.43
C VAL A 170 -1.80 -5.00 -16.50
N ASP A 171 -1.15 -4.83 -17.65
CA ASP A 171 -0.20 -3.74 -17.88
C ASP A 171 -0.89 -2.37 -17.76
N ASP A 172 -2.05 -2.21 -18.40
CA ASP A 172 -2.84 -0.97 -18.34
C ASP A 172 -3.28 -0.64 -16.92
N PHE A 173 -3.79 -1.63 -16.19
CA PHE A 173 -4.15 -1.47 -14.79
C PHE A 173 -2.95 -0.99 -13.95
N ALA A 174 -1.82 -1.68 -14.07
CA ALA A 174 -0.60 -1.33 -13.33
C ALA A 174 -0.11 0.08 -13.68
N ARG A 175 -0.23 0.51 -14.94
CA ARG A 175 0.11 1.89 -15.36
C ARG A 175 -0.82 2.94 -14.78
N LEU A 176 -2.13 2.69 -14.80
CA LEU A 176 -3.13 3.61 -14.24
C LEU A 176 -2.86 3.88 -12.76
N HIS A 177 -2.64 2.82 -11.98
CA HIS A 177 -2.31 2.89 -10.56
C HIS A 177 -0.90 3.42 -10.27
N ALA A 178 0.11 3.07 -11.10
CA ALA A 178 1.43 3.69 -11.00
C ALA A 178 1.35 5.22 -11.20
N GLY A 179 0.56 5.68 -12.17
CA GLY A 179 0.30 7.10 -12.39
C GLY A 179 -0.38 7.77 -11.18
N TYR A 180 -1.35 7.08 -10.55
CA TYR A 180 -1.97 7.55 -9.30
C TYR A 180 -0.95 7.66 -8.15
N CYS A 181 -0.09 6.66 -7.96
CA CYS A 181 0.97 6.71 -6.95
C CYS A 181 1.95 7.87 -7.22
N LEU A 182 2.39 8.04 -8.48
CA LEU A 182 3.26 9.14 -8.89
C LEU A 182 2.64 10.52 -8.62
N PHE A 183 1.32 10.66 -8.83
CA PHE A 183 0.60 11.89 -8.51
C PHE A 183 0.70 12.24 -7.02
N PHE A 184 0.42 11.30 -6.11
CA PHE A 184 0.52 11.54 -4.66
C PHE A 184 1.96 11.78 -4.19
N LEU A 185 2.95 11.25 -4.90
CA LEU A 185 4.37 11.52 -4.65
C LEU A 185 4.84 12.88 -5.20
N GLY A 186 3.99 13.62 -5.91
CA GLY A 186 4.31 14.93 -6.49
C GLY A 186 5.07 14.86 -7.82
N GLU A 187 5.09 13.71 -8.48
CA GLU A 187 5.77 13.47 -9.76
C GLU A 187 4.77 13.57 -10.93
N TYR A 188 4.11 14.72 -11.07
CA TYR A 188 2.97 14.92 -11.99
C TYR A 188 3.29 14.63 -13.47
N THR A 189 4.48 14.99 -13.94
CA THR A 189 4.92 14.72 -15.31
C THR A 189 5.03 13.21 -15.58
N LEU A 190 5.53 12.45 -14.60
CA LEU A 190 5.63 11.00 -14.71
C LEU A 190 4.24 10.35 -14.62
N ALA A 191 3.36 10.85 -13.75
CA ALA A 191 1.97 10.39 -13.67
C ALA A 191 1.25 10.54 -15.02
N ARG A 192 1.38 11.72 -15.64
CA ARG A 192 0.85 11.97 -16.99
C ARG A 192 1.40 11.00 -18.02
N ALA A 193 2.71 10.72 -18.00
CA ALA A 193 3.34 9.83 -18.96
C ALA A 193 2.79 8.39 -18.88
N GLU A 194 2.52 7.88 -17.67
CA GLU A 194 1.86 6.57 -17.51
C GLU A 194 0.47 6.57 -18.13
N TRP A 195 -0.38 7.55 -17.79
CA TRP A 195 -1.73 7.64 -18.33
C TRP A 195 -1.76 7.86 -19.85
N GLN A 196 -0.81 8.64 -20.40
CA GLN A 196 -0.66 8.81 -21.84
C GLN A 196 -0.28 7.51 -22.55
N THR A 197 0.48 6.63 -21.88
CA THR A 197 0.80 5.32 -22.43
C THR A 197 -0.46 4.45 -22.51
N THR A 198 -1.30 4.47 -21.47
CA THR A 198 -2.59 3.75 -21.43
C THR A 198 -3.60 4.26 -22.47
N LEU A 199 -3.42 5.44 -23.08
CA LEU A 199 -4.26 5.88 -24.20
C LEU A 199 -4.14 4.99 -25.44
N LYS A 200 -3.06 4.21 -25.54
CA LYS A 200 -2.82 3.24 -26.62
C LYS A 200 -3.36 1.85 -26.31
N SER A 201 -4.02 1.69 -25.15
CA SER A 201 -4.64 0.44 -24.71
C SER A 201 -5.62 -0.09 -25.76
N SER A 202 -5.66 -1.42 -25.91
CA SER A 202 -6.70 -2.11 -26.68
C SER A 202 -8.03 -2.23 -25.92
N MET A 203 -8.07 -1.82 -24.64
CA MET A 203 -9.25 -1.86 -23.78
C MET A 203 -9.90 -0.47 -23.72
N PRO A 204 -11.07 -0.26 -24.36
CA PRO A 204 -11.72 1.06 -24.42
C PRO A 204 -11.96 1.70 -23.05
N GLN A 205 -12.34 0.91 -22.05
CA GLN A 205 -12.58 1.39 -20.69
C GLN A 205 -11.33 2.01 -20.04
N ASN A 206 -10.17 1.38 -20.22
CA ASN A 206 -8.90 1.87 -19.67
C ASN A 206 -8.43 3.13 -20.43
N GLN A 207 -8.62 3.14 -21.76
CA GLN A 207 -8.36 4.31 -22.58
C GLN A 207 -9.22 5.52 -22.16
N HIS A 208 -10.53 5.31 -21.99
CA HIS A 208 -11.46 6.35 -21.55
C HIS A 208 -11.12 6.88 -20.15
N LEU A 209 -10.78 5.99 -19.21
CA LEU A 209 -10.35 6.38 -17.88
C LEU A 209 -9.06 7.20 -17.92
N ALA A 210 -8.04 6.75 -18.67
CA ALA A 210 -6.79 7.49 -18.84
C ALA A 210 -7.02 8.90 -19.40
N ALA A 211 -7.88 9.04 -20.41
CA ALA A 211 -8.26 10.35 -20.96
C ALA A 211 -8.91 11.25 -19.91
N ARG A 212 -9.79 10.71 -19.06
CA ARG A 212 -10.43 11.46 -17.97
C ARG A 212 -9.45 11.86 -16.86
N LEU A 213 -8.49 11.00 -16.52
CA LEU A 213 -7.43 11.30 -15.55
C LEU A 213 -6.52 12.42 -16.07
N ILE A 214 -6.16 12.39 -17.35
CA ILE A 214 -5.37 13.45 -18.01
C ILE A 214 -6.14 14.78 -17.99
N ALA A 215 -7.42 14.78 -18.37
CA ALA A 215 -8.24 16.00 -18.34
C ALA A 215 -8.41 16.57 -16.92
N TRP A 216 -8.54 15.68 -15.92
CA TRP A 216 -8.54 16.09 -14.51
C TRP A 216 -7.18 16.68 -14.10
N LEU A 217 -6.06 16.09 -14.52
CA LEU A 217 -4.72 16.60 -14.25
C LEU A 217 -4.48 17.97 -14.89
N ASP A 218 -4.99 18.21 -16.10
CA ASP A 218 -4.93 19.54 -16.74
C ASP A 218 -5.66 20.61 -15.91
N THR A 219 -6.80 20.23 -15.31
CA THR A 219 -7.56 21.11 -14.41
C THR A 219 -6.78 21.37 -13.13
N PHE A 220 -6.19 20.32 -12.54
CA PHE A 220 -5.31 20.41 -11.38
C PHE A 220 -4.11 21.33 -11.64
N GLU A 221 -3.42 21.20 -12.77
CA GLU A 221 -2.24 22.02 -13.11
C GLU A 221 -2.57 23.51 -13.24
N LYS A 222 -3.75 23.84 -13.81
CA LYS A 222 -4.25 25.22 -13.86
C LYS A 222 -4.49 25.77 -12.46
N GLN A 223 -5.17 25.02 -11.60
CA GLN A 223 -5.44 25.40 -10.22
C GLN A 223 -4.14 25.57 -9.42
N ARG A 224 -3.19 24.65 -9.60
CA ARG A 224 -1.86 24.68 -8.99
C ARG A 224 -1.10 25.95 -9.37
N THR A 225 -1.10 26.31 -10.65
CA THR A 225 -0.47 27.54 -11.15
C THR A 225 -1.09 28.81 -10.54
N GLN A 226 -2.40 28.81 -10.30
CA GLN A 226 -3.06 29.92 -9.60
C GLN A 226 -2.70 29.96 -8.11
N ALA A 227 -2.72 28.81 -7.44
CA ALA A 227 -2.45 28.69 -6.02
C ALA A 227 -1.03 29.15 -5.65
N VAL A 228 0.00 28.78 -6.43
CA VAL A 228 1.40 29.18 -6.16
C VAL A 228 1.62 30.70 -6.23
N ARG A 229 0.76 31.44 -6.96
CA ARG A 229 0.85 32.90 -7.08
C ARG A 229 0.32 33.66 -5.86
N LEU A 230 -0.34 32.97 -4.93
CA LEU A 230 -0.84 33.60 -3.70
C LEU A 230 0.34 34.14 -2.87
N ALA A 231 0.26 35.41 -2.46
CA ALA A 231 1.33 36.10 -1.75
C ALA A 231 1.56 35.54 -0.33
N SER A 232 0.47 35.23 0.39
CA SER A 232 0.56 34.64 1.73
C SER A 232 0.99 33.18 1.65
N ALA A 233 2.13 32.84 2.25
CA ALA A 233 2.64 31.47 2.36
C ALA A 233 1.60 30.53 2.98
N ARG A 234 0.87 31.01 4.00
CA ARG A 234 -0.22 30.25 4.63
C ARG A 234 -1.35 29.98 3.64
N ARG A 235 -1.97 31.02 3.06
CA ARG A 235 -3.08 30.83 2.11
C ARG A 235 -2.67 30.02 0.88
N ARG A 236 -1.43 30.18 0.42
CA ARG A 236 -0.83 29.38 -0.65
C ARG A 236 -0.85 27.89 -0.27
N ALA A 237 -0.34 27.53 0.91
CA ALA A 237 -0.34 26.15 1.37
C ALA A 237 -1.75 25.57 1.49
N GLU A 238 -2.69 26.34 2.03
CA GLU A 238 -4.09 25.94 2.18
C GLU A 238 -4.75 25.67 0.82
N SER A 239 -4.54 26.57 -0.15
CA SER A 239 -5.05 26.42 -1.51
C SER A 239 -4.45 25.21 -2.22
N LEU A 240 -3.13 24.99 -2.07
CA LEU A 240 -2.43 23.84 -2.64
C LEU A 240 -2.88 22.52 -2.01
N TYR A 241 -3.08 22.49 -0.69
CA TYR A 241 -3.61 21.32 0.02
C TYR A 241 -5.02 20.97 -0.48
N GLY A 242 -5.88 21.97 -0.65
CA GLY A 242 -7.25 21.82 -1.14
C GLY A 242 -7.34 21.13 -2.50
N ILE A 243 -6.30 21.24 -3.33
CA ILE A 243 -6.24 20.62 -4.66
C ILE A 243 -5.33 19.38 -4.73
N LEU A 244 -4.86 18.85 -3.60
CA LEU A 244 -3.97 17.69 -3.50
C LEU A 244 -2.50 17.94 -3.89
N ALA A 245 -2.08 19.20 -4.04
CA ALA A 245 -0.68 19.56 -4.29
C ALA A 245 0.15 19.53 -2.98
N TYR A 246 0.25 18.34 -2.37
CA TYR A 246 0.84 18.18 -1.03
C TYR A 246 2.30 18.60 -0.96
N LYS A 247 3.10 18.31 -1.99
CA LYS A 247 4.52 18.66 -2.04
C LYS A 247 4.71 20.17 -1.97
N GLU A 248 4.07 20.92 -2.86
CA GLU A 248 4.15 22.38 -2.88
C GLU A 248 3.44 23.02 -1.67
N SER A 249 2.37 22.38 -1.15
CA SER A 249 1.74 22.83 0.09
C SER A 249 2.72 22.77 1.26
N LEU A 250 3.52 21.71 1.36
CA LEU A 250 4.56 21.59 2.39
C LEU A 250 5.63 22.67 2.21
N GLU A 251 6.11 22.89 0.99
CA GLU A 251 7.09 23.94 0.68
C GLU A 251 6.58 25.31 1.10
N ALA A 252 5.30 25.62 0.84
CA ALA A 252 4.67 26.86 1.28
C ALA A 252 4.54 26.95 2.81
N LEU A 253 4.23 25.85 3.51
CA LEU A 253 4.18 25.82 4.98
C LEU A 253 5.54 26.07 5.63
N LEU A 254 6.64 25.66 5.00
CA LEU A 254 7.99 25.90 5.52
C LEU A 254 8.36 27.39 5.51
N LEU A 255 7.74 28.18 4.64
CA LEU A 255 7.92 29.64 4.55
C LEU A 255 7.09 30.42 5.59
N VAL A 256 6.21 29.77 6.36
CA VAL A 256 5.44 30.44 7.41
C VAL A 256 6.35 30.74 8.60
N ALA A 257 6.42 32.01 8.99
CA ALA A 257 7.21 32.49 10.13
C ALA A 257 6.81 31.78 11.44
N GLU A 258 7.80 31.53 12.30
CA GLU A 258 7.61 30.69 13.51
C GLU A 258 6.53 31.23 14.45
N ASN A 259 6.48 32.55 14.66
CA ASN A 259 5.47 33.21 15.47
C ASN A 259 4.05 33.17 14.89
N ARG A 260 3.87 32.61 13.68
CA ARG A 260 2.58 32.42 13.00
C ARG A 260 2.18 30.94 12.91
N ARG A 261 2.92 30.04 13.57
CA ARG A 261 2.66 28.59 13.58
C ARG A 261 1.76 28.22 14.76
N ASP A 262 0.46 28.40 14.56
CA ASP A 262 -0.60 28.08 15.52
C ASP A 262 -1.01 26.58 15.45
N PRO A 263 -1.95 26.10 16.28
CA PRO A 263 -2.40 24.69 16.22
C PRO A 263 -2.94 24.27 14.85
N ASP A 264 -3.60 25.19 14.15
CA ASP A 264 -4.13 25.00 12.79
C ASP A 264 -3.00 24.85 11.77
N TYR A 265 -1.86 25.51 12.00
CA TYR A 265 -0.64 25.30 11.24
C TYR A 265 -0.15 23.86 11.32
N HIS A 266 0.02 23.37 12.53
CA HIS A 266 0.48 22.02 12.77
C HIS A 266 -0.52 20.98 12.28
N TYR A 267 -1.83 21.23 12.42
CA TYR A 267 -2.85 20.31 11.93
C TYR A 267 -2.80 20.19 10.39
N LEU A 268 -2.74 21.31 9.68
CA LEU A 268 -2.62 21.31 8.22
C LEU A 268 -1.31 20.65 7.78
N ARG A 269 -0.19 20.94 8.45
CA ARG A 269 1.09 20.31 8.12
C ARG A 269 1.06 18.80 8.33
N GLY A 270 0.39 18.33 9.38
CA GLY A 270 0.12 16.90 9.59
C GLY A 270 -0.67 16.29 8.42
N ARG A 271 -1.75 16.95 7.98
CA ARG A 271 -2.55 16.51 6.82
C ARG A 271 -1.75 16.49 5.52
N VAL A 272 -0.85 17.46 5.33
CA VAL A 272 0.05 17.53 4.17
C VAL A 272 1.06 16.38 4.17
N TYR A 273 1.55 15.94 5.33
CA TYR A 273 2.37 14.74 5.44
C TYR A 273 1.56 13.44 5.28
N GLU A 274 0.34 13.40 5.80
CA GLU A 274 -0.53 12.24 5.74
C GLU A 274 -0.99 11.90 4.31
N GLY A 275 -1.31 12.93 3.51
CA GLY A 275 -1.69 12.82 2.10
C GLY A 275 -0.84 11.81 1.31
N PRO A 276 0.49 12.01 1.21
CA PRO A 276 1.43 11.11 0.54
C PRO A 276 1.88 9.91 1.39
N GLY A 277 1.25 9.63 2.54
CA GLY A 277 1.58 8.48 3.39
C GLY A 277 2.80 8.64 4.32
N LYS A 278 3.28 9.87 4.55
CA LYS A 278 4.40 10.16 5.49
C LYS A 278 3.90 10.19 6.94
N PHE A 279 3.38 9.07 7.41
CA PHE A 279 2.60 8.98 8.64
C PHE A 279 3.39 9.29 9.92
N ALA A 280 4.69 8.98 9.99
CA ALA A 280 5.51 9.34 11.16
C ALA A 280 5.55 10.87 11.35
N ALA A 281 5.89 11.60 10.27
CA ALA A 281 5.89 13.07 10.28
C ALA A 281 4.49 13.64 10.51
N ALA A 282 3.44 13.00 9.96
CA ALA A 282 2.06 13.41 10.22
C ALA A 282 1.70 13.29 11.71
N ALA A 283 2.06 12.16 12.34
CA ALA A 283 1.79 11.91 13.75
C ALA A 283 2.50 12.92 14.66
N GLU A 284 3.75 13.27 14.34
CA GLU A 284 4.48 14.32 15.07
C GLU A 284 3.78 15.68 15.01
N GLU A 285 3.32 16.09 13.82
CA GLU A 285 2.62 17.38 13.67
C GLU A 285 1.25 17.37 14.38
N TYR A 286 0.51 16.26 14.34
CA TYR A 286 -0.72 16.12 15.12
C TYR A 286 -0.48 16.15 16.63
N ALA A 287 0.60 15.53 17.10
CA ALA A 287 1.00 15.60 18.49
C ALA A 287 1.31 17.04 18.91
N ARG A 288 1.94 17.85 18.03
CA ARG A 288 2.15 19.28 18.27
C ARG A 288 0.84 20.06 18.34
N THR A 289 -0.12 19.81 17.43
CA THR A 289 -1.47 20.41 17.52
C THR A 289 -2.11 20.12 18.86
N LEU A 290 -2.05 18.86 19.31
CA LEU A 290 -2.61 18.42 20.59
C LEU A 290 -1.90 19.07 21.80
N ALA A 291 -0.59 19.28 21.72
CA ALA A 291 0.18 19.91 22.80
C ALA A 291 -0.08 21.40 22.92
N LEU A 292 -0.21 22.12 21.79
CA LEU A 292 -0.41 23.57 21.77
C LEU A 292 -1.81 23.98 22.23
N ALA A 293 -2.85 23.24 21.85
CA ALA A 293 -4.23 23.58 22.19
C ALA A 293 -5.08 22.33 22.42
N PRO A 294 -4.91 21.63 23.56
CA PRO A 294 -5.45 20.28 23.79
C PRO A 294 -6.98 20.17 23.77
N LYS A 295 -7.70 21.30 23.90
CA LYS A 295 -9.17 21.36 23.88
C LYS A 295 -9.74 22.02 22.63
N SER A 296 -8.90 22.34 21.64
CA SER A 296 -9.34 23.00 20.41
C SER A 296 -10.03 22.04 19.44
N GLY A 297 -10.81 22.58 18.50
CA GLY A 297 -11.35 21.80 17.39
C GLY A 297 -10.25 21.17 16.53
N ALA A 298 -9.12 21.86 16.34
CA ALA A 298 -7.95 21.33 15.65
C ALA A 298 -7.36 20.10 16.36
N ALA A 299 -7.28 20.14 17.68
CA ALA A 299 -6.83 19.01 18.50
C ALA A 299 -7.78 17.81 18.39
N GLN A 300 -9.10 18.04 18.40
CA GLN A 300 -10.08 16.98 18.15
C GLN A 300 -9.88 16.35 16.76
N LEU A 301 -9.78 17.17 15.70
CA LEU A 301 -9.55 16.69 14.34
C LEU A 301 -8.23 15.94 14.20
N ALA A 302 -7.15 16.45 14.79
CA ALA A 302 -5.84 15.78 14.81
C ALA A 302 -5.93 14.41 15.48
N ASN A 303 -6.61 14.31 16.63
CA ASN A 303 -6.82 13.03 17.30
C ASN A 303 -7.59 12.02 16.44
N ARG A 304 -8.63 12.49 15.73
CA ARG A 304 -9.38 11.62 14.83
C ARG A 304 -8.51 11.08 13.68
N ARG A 305 -7.59 11.88 13.13
CA ARG A 305 -6.61 11.41 12.12
C ARG A 305 -5.64 10.39 12.69
N LEU A 306 -5.12 10.61 13.90
CA LEU A 306 -4.27 9.63 14.59
C LEU A 306 -5.00 8.29 14.78
N LEU A 307 -6.29 8.31 15.14
CA LEU A 307 -7.07 7.08 15.26
C LEU A 307 -7.18 6.36 13.92
N LEU A 308 -7.51 7.07 12.83
CA LEU A 308 -7.58 6.49 11.48
C LEU A 308 -6.25 5.89 11.02
N MET A 309 -5.15 6.59 11.29
CA MET A 309 -3.81 6.09 10.97
C MET A 309 -3.50 4.80 11.73
N GLY A 310 -3.81 4.78 13.04
CA GLY A 310 -3.58 3.63 13.90
C GLY A 310 -4.48 2.43 13.57
N SER A 311 -5.76 2.65 13.28
CA SER A 311 -6.72 1.56 13.10
C SER A 311 -6.87 1.10 11.66
N VAL A 312 -6.84 1.99 10.67
CA VAL A 312 -7.17 1.67 9.28
C VAL A 312 -5.92 1.59 8.39
N TYR A 313 -5.04 2.59 8.44
CA TYR A 313 -3.93 2.66 7.47
C TYR A 313 -2.72 1.80 7.84
N ARG A 314 -2.35 1.73 9.12
CA ARG A 314 -1.09 1.10 9.56
C ARG A 314 -1.26 -0.06 10.54
N ASN A 315 -2.45 -0.28 11.09
CA ASN A 315 -2.71 -1.25 12.15
C ASN A 315 -1.73 -1.08 13.35
N ASP A 316 -1.43 0.17 13.71
CA ASP A 316 -0.67 0.52 14.91
C ASP A 316 -1.61 0.54 16.10
N ARG A 317 -1.70 -0.61 16.77
CA ARG A 317 -2.58 -0.82 17.92
C ARG A 317 -2.31 0.16 19.07
N ARG A 318 -1.03 0.51 19.33
CA ARG A 318 -0.70 1.42 20.44
C ARG A 318 -1.16 2.83 20.12
N LEU A 319 -0.95 3.27 18.89
CA LEU A 319 -1.44 4.57 18.43
C LEU A 319 -2.97 4.62 18.46
N ALA A 320 -3.64 3.57 17.98
CA ALA A 320 -5.09 3.48 17.98
C ALA A 320 -5.66 3.52 19.41
N GLU A 321 -5.12 2.72 20.35
CA GLU A 321 -5.57 2.71 21.74
C GLU A 321 -5.38 4.08 22.42
N ALA A 322 -4.25 4.75 22.18
CA ALA A 322 -4.00 6.08 22.72
C ALA A 322 -4.97 7.13 22.15
N ALA A 323 -5.23 7.08 20.85
CA ALA A 323 -6.16 7.99 20.18
C ALA A 323 -7.62 7.74 20.58
N THR A 324 -8.02 6.49 20.82
CA THR A 324 -9.36 6.12 21.32
C THR A 324 -9.63 6.72 22.70
N LYS A 325 -8.72 6.52 23.66
CA LYS A 325 -8.86 7.11 25.01
C LYS A 325 -9.02 8.63 24.97
N ARG A 326 -8.31 9.28 24.05
CA ARG A 326 -8.39 10.73 23.88
C ARG A 326 -9.67 11.17 23.16
N ALA A 327 -10.19 10.35 22.24
CA ALA A 327 -11.49 10.60 21.60
C ALA A 327 -12.64 10.54 22.62
N GLU A 328 -12.57 9.64 23.60
CA GLU A 328 -13.52 9.60 24.72
C GLU A 328 -13.49 10.89 25.55
N ILE A 329 -12.29 11.43 25.82
CA ILE A 329 -12.11 12.73 26.50
C ILE A 329 -12.74 13.88 25.70
N PHE A 330 -12.69 13.81 24.36
CA PHE A 330 -13.35 14.78 23.47
C PHE A 330 -14.86 14.57 23.35
N GLY A 331 -15.43 13.51 23.93
CA GLY A 331 -16.85 13.15 23.76
C GLY A 331 -17.21 12.71 22.34
N ASP A 332 -16.25 12.14 21.60
CA ASP A 332 -16.34 11.87 20.17
C ASP A 332 -17.03 10.53 19.84
N THR A 333 -18.18 10.30 20.46
CA THR A 333 -18.87 9.00 20.47
C THR A 333 -19.35 8.55 19.09
N SER A 334 -19.84 9.47 18.26
CA SER A 334 -20.30 9.16 16.90
C SER A 334 -19.15 8.75 15.98
N PHE A 335 -17.98 9.37 16.13
CA PHE A 335 -16.78 9.00 15.38
C PHE A 335 -16.24 7.64 15.83
N LEU A 336 -16.19 7.38 17.13
CA LEU A 336 -15.78 6.09 17.68
C LEU A 336 -16.68 4.95 17.18
N ALA A 337 -17.99 5.16 17.14
CA ALA A 337 -18.93 4.18 16.60
C ALA A 337 -18.68 3.89 15.11
N ALA A 338 -18.44 4.94 14.31
CA ALA A 338 -18.16 4.79 12.88
C ALA A 338 -16.84 4.05 12.61
N ILE A 339 -15.80 4.31 13.40
CA ILE A 339 -14.52 3.57 13.33
C ILE A 339 -14.68 2.12 13.78
N GLY A 340 -15.48 1.87 14.82
CA GLY A 340 -15.79 0.51 15.30
C GLY A 340 -16.46 -0.34 14.23
N GLN A 341 -17.40 0.24 13.46
CA GLN A 341 -18.04 -0.44 12.33
C GLN A 341 -17.04 -0.80 11.22
N LEU A 342 -16.10 0.09 10.91
CA LEU A 342 -15.00 -0.17 9.96
C LEU A 342 -14.07 -1.29 10.42
N GLY A 343 -13.68 -1.31 11.71
CA GLY A 343 -12.79 -2.32 12.26
C GLY A 343 -13.40 -3.73 12.29
N GLN A 344 -14.71 -3.85 12.45
CA GLN A 344 -15.41 -5.15 12.39
C GLN A 344 -15.43 -5.74 10.97
N SER A 345 -15.51 -4.89 9.93
CA SER A 345 -15.36 -5.33 8.54
C SER A 345 -13.93 -5.74 8.18
N ALA A 346 -12.91 -5.14 8.82
CA ALA A 346 -11.49 -5.43 8.55
C ALA A 346 -10.93 -6.64 9.33
N ASN A 347 -11.48 -6.96 10.50
CA ASN A 347 -11.06 -8.14 11.28
C ASN A 347 -11.56 -9.48 10.68
N ALA A 348 -12.47 -9.43 9.70
CA ALA A 348 -12.92 -10.61 8.97
C ALA A 348 -11.91 -11.10 7.90
N THR A 349 -10.85 -10.32 7.59
CA THR A 349 -9.91 -10.58 6.47
C THR A 349 -8.45 -10.82 6.87
N ASP A 350 -8.18 -11.27 8.11
CA ASP A 350 -6.83 -11.52 8.65
C ASP A 350 -5.97 -12.51 7.80
N THR A 351 -6.58 -13.25 6.87
CA THR A 351 -5.89 -14.10 5.89
C THR A 351 -5.25 -13.38 4.70
N SER A 352 -5.56 -12.09 4.43
CA SER A 352 -4.91 -11.33 3.33
C SER A 352 -3.53 -10.74 3.71
N LEU A 353 -3.25 -10.66 5.02
CA LEU A 353 -2.01 -10.09 5.59
C LEU A 353 -0.78 -10.99 5.46
N ALA A 354 -0.96 -12.29 5.21
CA ALA A 354 0.16 -13.21 5.05
C ALA A 354 1.09 -12.81 3.88
N GLY A 355 0.53 -12.26 2.80
CA GLY A 355 1.32 -11.81 1.63
C GLY A 355 2.19 -10.57 1.91
N GLU A 356 1.69 -9.61 2.69
CA GLU A 356 2.44 -8.38 3.01
C GLU A 356 3.60 -8.65 3.98
N ALA A 357 3.38 -9.47 5.01
CA ALA A 357 4.44 -9.84 5.97
C ALA A 357 5.58 -10.62 5.28
N VAL A 358 5.23 -11.58 4.42
CA VAL A 358 6.20 -12.34 3.61
C VAL A 358 6.95 -11.42 2.64
N TYR A 359 6.29 -10.46 2.01
CA TYR A 359 6.97 -9.51 1.12
C TYR A 359 7.87 -8.51 1.86
N ARG A 360 7.47 -8.02 3.05
CA ARG A 360 8.36 -7.23 3.92
C ARG A 360 9.57 -8.01 4.37
N GLN A 361 9.41 -9.31 4.63
CA GLN A 361 10.50 -10.20 4.97
C GLN A 361 11.43 -10.41 3.76
N ILE A 362 10.88 -10.58 2.55
CA ILE A 362 11.64 -10.64 1.29
C ILE A 362 12.42 -9.34 1.04
N LEU A 363 11.78 -8.17 1.23
CA LEU A 363 12.41 -6.85 1.14
C LEU A 363 13.46 -6.60 2.23
N ALA A 364 13.37 -7.27 3.38
CA ALA A 364 14.37 -7.21 4.44
C ALA A 364 15.57 -8.15 4.16
N THR A 365 15.35 -9.28 3.49
CA THR A 365 16.39 -10.25 3.11
C THR A 365 17.10 -9.92 1.80
N GLN A 366 16.44 -9.22 0.88
CA GLN A 366 17.12 -8.58 -0.24
C GLN A 366 17.62 -7.24 0.29
N SER A 367 18.93 -7.00 0.30
CA SER A 367 19.49 -5.68 0.57
C SER A 367 19.03 -4.72 -0.54
N ALA A 368 17.80 -4.22 -0.39
CA ALA A 368 17.23 -3.20 -1.21
C ALA A 368 18.09 -1.94 -1.02
N PRO A 369 18.49 -1.25 -2.09
CA PRO A 369 19.11 0.05 -1.93
C PRO A 369 18.12 0.94 -1.16
N PRO A 370 18.57 1.67 -0.13
CA PRO A 370 17.66 2.46 0.70
C PRO A 370 16.90 3.44 -0.19
N VAL A 371 15.59 3.56 0.02
CA VAL A 371 14.70 4.51 -0.70
C VAL A 371 15.20 5.96 -0.63
N ALA A 372 16.08 6.28 0.33
CA ALA A 372 16.86 7.52 0.38
C ALA A 372 17.90 7.69 -0.76
N ALA A 373 18.05 6.73 -1.66
CA ALA A 373 18.94 6.77 -2.82
C ALA A 373 18.26 7.30 -4.10
N LEU A 374 16.93 7.39 -4.15
CA LEU A 374 16.20 7.69 -5.39
C LEU A 374 15.86 9.17 -5.60
N VAL A 375 16.04 10.03 -4.59
CA VAL A 375 15.87 11.49 -4.72
C VAL A 375 16.92 12.20 -3.87
N ARG A 376 18.15 12.28 -4.36
CA ARG A 376 19.21 13.12 -3.76
C ARG A 376 19.45 14.33 -4.64
N THR A 377 19.29 15.53 -4.11
CA THR A 377 19.81 16.72 -4.78
C THR A 377 21.31 16.74 -4.56
N VAL A 378 22.07 16.73 -5.66
CA VAL A 378 23.53 16.79 -5.62
C VAL A 378 24.01 18.06 -6.28
N ARG A 379 25.09 18.63 -5.74
CA ARG A 379 25.87 19.68 -6.37
C ARG A 379 27.17 19.05 -6.86
N VAL A 380 27.37 19.03 -8.16
CA VAL A 380 28.57 18.53 -8.83
C VAL A 380 29.39 19.70 -9.32
N ARG A 381 30.66 19.74 -8.95
CA ARG A 381 31.65 20.65 -9.54
C ARG A 381 32.47 19.84 -10.54
N THR A 382 32.67 20.40 -11.73
CA THR A 382 33.51 19.80 -12.78
C THR A 382 34.93 20.39 -12.77
N HIS A 383 35.87 19.78 -13.47
CA HIS A 383 37.28 20.22 -13.53
C HIS A 383 37.45 21.55 -14.29
N ASP A 384 36.54 21.85 -15.21
CA ASP A 384 36.45 23.13 -15.93
C ASP A 384 35.84 24.27 -15.09
N GLY A 385 35.48 24.00 -13.82
CA GLY A 385 34.94 24.97 -12.89
C GLY A 385 33.41 25.12 -12.92
N ALA A 386 32.68 24.40 -13.79
CA ALA A 386 31.22 24.45 -13.78
C ALA A 386 30.64 23.82 -12.51
N VAL A 387 29.52 24.38 -12.03
CA VAL A 387 28.79 23.88 -10.85
C VAL A 387 27.36 23.55 -11.25
N ILE A 388 27.03 22.27 -11.22
CA ILE A 388 25.73 21.73 -11.65
C ILE A 388 25.00 21.21 -10.42
N THR A 389 23.86 21.83 -10.10
CA THR A 389 22.98 21.37 -9.02
C THR A 389 21.71 20.79 -9.60
N GLY A 390 21.29 19.62 -9.11
CA GLY A 390 20.01 19.02 -9.50
C GLY A 390 19.76 17.67 -8.88
N ARG A 391 18.66 17.03 -9.29
CA ARG A 391 18.25 15.72 -8.78
C ARG A 391 19.09 14.62 -9.41
N LEU A 392 19.81 13.86 -8.59
CA LEU A 392 20.49 12.65 -9.00
C LEU A 392 19.46 11.59 -9.40
N THR A 393 19.48 11.17 -10.66
CA THR A 393 18.56 10.15 -11.20
C THR A 393 19.26 8.85 -11.53
N ALA A 394 20.58 8.87 -11.73
CA ALA A 394 21.42 7.68 -11.82
C ALA A 394 22.87 8.04 -11.44
N SER A 395 23.58 7.10 -10.81
CA SER A 395 25.02 7.20 -10.59
C SER A 395 25.64 5.81 -10.77
N ASN A 396 26.67 5.71 -11.60
CA ASN A 396 27.46 4.50 -11.76
C ASN A 396 28.96 4.86 -11.83
N ALA A 397 29.80 3.87 -12.11
CA ALA A 397 31.25 4.04 -12.15
C ALA A 397 31.71 5.02 -13.24
N THR A 398 30.95 5.20 -14.32
CA THR A 398 31.39 5.99 -15.49
C THR A 398 30.77 7.37 -15.55
N HIS A 399 29.57 7.56 -15.03
CA HIS A 399 28.87 8.84 -15.10
C HIS A 399 27.86 9.06 -13.98
N VAL A 400 27.47 10.32 -13.83
CA VAL A 400 26.43 10.81 -12.95
C VAL A 400 25.34 11.45 -13.82
N VAL A 401 24.07 11.14 -13.56
CA VAL A 401 22.93 11.72 -14.28
C VAL A 401 22.15 12.63 -13.34
N ILE A 402 22.15 13.91 -13.66
CA ILE A 402 21.46 14.95 -12.89
C ILE A 402 20.32 15.52 -13.74
N VAL A 403 19.17 15.75 -13.12
CA VAL A 403 18.05 16.47 -13.75
C VAL A 403 17.86 17.81 -13.02
N ASN A 404 17.94 18.91 -13.77
CA ASN A 404 17.67 20.26 -13.28
C ASN A 404 16.77 21.03 -14.27
N GLU A 405 16.63 22.34 -14.10
CA GLU A 405 15.80 23.21 -14.95
C GLU A 405 16.26 23.23 -16.42
N SER A 406 17.53 22.92 -16.70
CA SER A 406 18.10 22.81 -18.04
C SER A 406 17.89 21.43 -18.68
N GLY A 407 17.25 20.49 -17.97
CA GLY A 407 16.97 19.14 -18.44
C GLY A 407 17.88 18.07 -17.82
N ARG A 408 18.03 16.95 -18.54
CA ARG A 408 18.79 15.79 -18.08
C ARG A 408 20.24 15.88 -18.55
N LEU A 409 21.16 16.02 -17.61
CA LEU A 409 22.59 16.14 -17.84
C LEU A 409 23.29 14.84 -17.45
N ARG A 410 24.10 14.29 -18.36
CA ARG A 410 24.97 13.13 -18.10
C ARG A 410 26.41 13.63 -18.02
N ILE A 411 27.00 13.55 -16.83
CA ILE A 411 28.35 14.07 -16.54
C ILE A 411 29.29 12.88 -16.35
N PRO A 412 30.35 12.72 -17.16
CA PRO A 412 31.38 11.71 -16.93
C PRO A 412 32.04 11.88 -15.56
N ARG A 413 32.33 10.79 -14.84
CA ARG A 413 33.00 10.89 -13.53
C ARG A 413 34.42 11.44 -13.64
N SER A 414 35.09 11.25 -14.77
CA SER A 414 36.38 11.87 -15.09
C SER A 414 36.33 13.39 -15.01
N ASP A 415 35.16 13.97 -15.27
CA ASP A 415 35.00 15.41 -15.40
C ASP A 415 34.59 16.03 -14.06
N ILE A 416 34.27 15.23 -13.04
CA ILE A 416 33.78 15.67 -11.72
C ILE A 416 34.95 15.88 -10.76
N SER A 417 35.15 17.11 -10.31
CA SER A 417 36.15 17.47 -9.30
C SER A 417 35.62 17.30 -7.87
N SER A 418 34.33 17.53 -7.64
CA SER A 418 33.67 17.20 -6.37
C SER A 418 32.17 16.97 -6.52
N GLN A 419 31.59 16.16 -5.62
CA GLN A 419 30.16 15.90 -5.55
C GLN A 419 29.69 16.00 -4.10
N GLU A 420 28.75 16.90 -3.83
CA GLU A 420 28.18 17.13 -2.50
C GLU A 420 26.68 16.83 -2.49
N ASN A 421 26.19 16.19 -1.42
CA ASN A 421 24.74 16.03 -1.21
C ASN A 421 24.17 17.32 -0.62
N VAL A 422 23.16 17.89 -1.28
CA VAL A 422 22.49 19.14 -0.87
C VAL A 422 21.18 18.86 -0.12
N SER A 423 20.70 17.61 -0.13
CA SER A 423 19.52 17.18 0.63
C SER A 423 19.86 17.01 2.11
N GLY A 424 19.71 18.07 2.90
CA GLY A 424 19.77 18.04 4.37
C GLY A 424 20.72 19.07 4.99
N LYS A 425 20.19 20.28 5.21
CA LYS A 425 20.28 20.96 6.51
C LYS A 425 18.87 21.17 7.01
#